data_AF-A0A1Q7Y7N8-F1
#
_entry.id   AF-A0A1Q7Y7N8-F1
#
_cell.length_a   1.000
_cell.length_b   1.000
_cell.length_c   1.000
_cell.angle_alpha   90.00
_cell.angle_beta   90.00
_cell.angle_gamma   90.00
#
_symmetry.space_group_name_H-M   'P 1'
#
loop_
_entity.id
_entity.type
_entity.pdbx_description
1 polymer ?
#
loop_
_entity_poly.entity_id
_entity_poly.type
_entity_poly.pdbx_seq_one_letter_code
_entity_poly.pdbx_strand_id
1 'polypeptide(L)'
;MAHKNQALYSALKSYLPVAIDFLVKRPEVSEIGIAQGKDGFQWARLLAHNDLAKLPEYKTGVKELSKDPEISRHLGNYVGTNLGGSPMLAASDYMDQLLDLGIQGDRYVFDEDYFEDEYKAFEEAFYSDEILFEATAYLQGWMINESVRLSDNLELSLLTENEINNSPNLKVSKMSGDPTVNKLGNAPSNRTS
;
A
#
# COMPACT_ATOMS: atom_id res chain seq x y z
N MET A 1 -15.07 -14.30 8.96
CA MET A 1 -14.73 -15.08 7.74
C MET A 1 -13.36 -15.70 7.96
N ALA A 2 -13.03 -16.84 7.35
CA ALA A 2 -11.67 -17.37 7.44
C ALA A 2 -10.77 -16.61 6.46
N HIS A 3 -9.58 -16.19 6.90
CA HIS A 3 -8.58 -15.54 6.04
C HIS A 3 -8.03 -16.53 5.01
N LYS A 4 -7.71 -16.05 3.80
CA LYS A 4 -7.14 -16.90 2.75
C LYS A 4 -5.80 -17.47 3.19
N ASN A 5 -4.99 -16.69 3.91
CA ASN A 5 -3.78 -17.14 4.57
C ASN A 5 -3.85 -16.91 6.08
N GLN A 6 -4.52 -17.85 6.75
CA GLN A 6 -4.65 -17.85 8.21
C GLN A 6 -3.30 -17.89 8.95
N ALA A 7 -2.28 -18.52 8.37
CA ALA A 7 -0.96 -18.62 8.98
C ALA A 7 -0.22 -17.28 8.98
N LEU A 8 -0.24 -16.57 7.85
CA LEU A 8 0.31 -15.23 7.72
C LEU A 8 -0.46 -14.23 8.59
N TYR A 9 -1.79 -14.28 8.58
CA TYR A 9 -2.63 -13.46 9.46
C TYR A 9 -2.20 -13.61 10.92
N SER A 10 -2.08 -14.85 11.41
CA SER A 10 -1.70 -15.13 12.80
C SER A 10 -0.26 -14.66 13.09
N ALA A 11 0.65 -14.80 12.12
CA ALA A 11 2.02 -14.33 12.24
C ALA A 11 2.09 -12.79 12.32
N LEU A 12 1.35 -12.06 11.48
CA LEU A 12 1.31 -10.60 11.52
C LEU A 12 0.60 -10.09 12.77
N LYS A 13 -0.55 -10.67 13.14
CA LYS A 13 -1.28 -10.30 14.36
C LYS A 13 -0.46 -10.44 15.63
N SER A 14 0.51 -11.37 15.67
CA SER A 14 1.45 -11.50 16.77
C SER A 14 2.69 -10.60 16.64
N TYR A 15 3.19 -10.39 15.42
CA TYR A 15 4.37 -9.56 15.14
C TYR A 15 4.11 -8.06 15.35
N LEU A 16 3.03 -7.53 14.77
CA LEU A 16 2.75 -6.10 14.71
C LEU A 16 2.74 -5.40 16.07
N PRO A 17 2.00 -5.88 17.10
CA PRO A 17 2.02 -5.22 18.41
C PRO A 17 3.41 -5.23 19.06
N VAL A 18 4.16 -6.34 18.92
CA VAL A 18 5.52 -6.47 19.47
C VAL A 18 6.49 -5.52 18.77
N ALA A 19 6.42 -5.44 17.44
CA ALA A 19 7.27 -4.57 16.65
C ALA A 19 6.96 -3.09 16.90
N ILE A 20 5.69 -2.72 16.99
CA ILE A 20 5.26 -1.35 17.30
C ILE A 20 5.72 -0.96 18.71
N ASP A 21 5.49 -1.79 19.72
CA ASP A 21 5.97 -1.55 21.09
C ASP A 21 7.51 -1.45 21.17
N PHE A 22 8.21 -2.29 20.41
CA PHE A 22 9.66 -2.22 20.28
C PHE A 22 10.14 -0.88 19.70
N LEU A 23 9.46 -0.36 18.67
CA LEU A 23 9.77 0.94 18.06
C LEU A 23 9.50 2.10 19.02
N VAL A 24 8.37 2.09 19.75
CA VAL A 24 8.00 3.15 20.70
C VAL A 24 8.99 3.28 21.85
N LYS A 25 9.54 2.16 22.32
CA LYS A 25 10.47 2.14 23.46
C LYS A 25 11.88 2.63 23.10
N ARG A 26 12.17 2.90 21.83
CA ARG A 26 13.48 3.40 21.41
C ARG A 26 13.58 4.91 21.60
N PRO A 27 14.56 5.39 22.39
CA PRO A 27 14.74 6.83 22.61
C PRO A 27 14.98 7.59 21.30
N GLU A 28 15.72 7.00 20.35
CA GLU A 28 16.00 7.60 19.04
C GLU A 28 14.74 7.73 18.16
N VAL A 29 13.78 6.82 18.32
CA VAL A 29 12.50 6.85 17.62
C VAL A 29 11.54 7.85 18.25
N SER A 30 11.58 8.00 19.58
CA SER A 30 10.76 8.98 20.31
C SER A 30 11.12 10.43 19.99
N GLU A 31 12.39 10.73 19.68
CA GLU A 31 12.84 12.08 19.32
C GLU A 31 12.64 12.40 17.83
N ILE A 32 12.78 11.42 16.93
CA ILE A 32 12.67 11.61 15.47
C ILE A 32 11.22 11.44 14.98
N GLY A 33 10.48 10.48 15.52
CA GLY A 33 9.16 10.08 15.04
C GLY A 33 8.02 11.03 15.45
N ILE A 34 8.13 11.71 16.60
CA ILE A 34 7.08 12.63 17.07
C ILE A 34 7.10 13.96 16.30
N ALA A 35 8.25 14.34 15.73
CA ALA A 35 8.43 15.66 15.10
C ALA A 35 8.12 15.71 13.59
N GLN A 36 7.99 14.57 12.89
CA GLN A 36 7.95 14.55 11.41
C GLN A 36 6.80 13.75 10.76
N GLY A 37 5.79 13.27 11.51
CA GLY A 37 4.67 12.52 10.92
C GLY A 37 5.15 11.27 10.16
N LYS A 38 4.43 10.85 9.09
CA LYS A 38 4.75 9.66 8.24
C LYS A 38 6.23 9.49 7.87
N ASP A 39 6.98 10.56 7.61
CA ASP A 39 8.39 10.47 7.22
C ASP A 39 9.30 10.04 8.39
N GLY A 40 8.96 10.43 9.63
CA GLY A 40 9.63 9.95 10.83
C GLY A 40 9.46 8.44 11.06
N PHE A 41 8.33 7.87 10.62
CA PHE A 41 8.06 6.44 10.71
C PHE A 41 9.01 5.60 9.85
N GLN A 42 9.29 6.06 8.63
CA GLN A 42 10.19 5.36 7.73
C GLN A 42 11.62 5.32 8.29
N TRP A 43 12.07 6.43 8.89
CA TRP A 43 13.39 6.49 9.54
C TRP A 43 13.51 5.58 10.75
N ALA A 44 12.49 5.55 11.61
CA ALA A 44 12.47 4.67 12.77
C ALA A 44 12.57 3.19 12.38
N ARG A 45 11.85 2.78 11.33
CA ARG A 45 11.91 1.42 10.79
C ARG A 45 13.30 1.10 10.25
N LEU A 46 13.89 2.02 9.47
CA LEU A 46 15.22 1.83 8.90
C LEU A 46 16.28 1.63 10.00
N LEU A 47 16.24 2.44 11.06
CA LEU A 47 17.17 2.34 12.19
C LEU A 47 16.95 1.08 13.05
N ALA A 48 15.74 0.53 13.04
CA ALA A 48 15.37 -0.66 13.81
C ALA A 48 15.35 -1.95 13.01
N HIS A 49 15.52 -1.91 11.68
CA HIS A 49 15.39 -3.06 10.78
C HIS A 49 16.14 -4.30 11.27
N ASN A 50 17.43 -4.15 11.59
CA ASN A 50 18.28 -5.26 12.05
C ASN A 50 17.82 -5.86 13.38
N ASP A 51 17.15 -5.07 14.22
CA ASP A 51 16.67 -5.53 15.52
C ASP A 51 15.27 -6.13 15.44
N LEU A 52 14.40 -5.56 14.60
CA LEU A 52 13.12 -6.16 14.22
C LEU A 52 13.34 -7.55 13.60
N ALA A 53 14.36 -7.70 12.74
CA ALA A 53 14.72 -8.97 12.13
C ALA A 53 15.15 -10.07 13.13
N LYS A 54 15.51 -9.68 14.36
CA LYS A 54 15.86 -10.64 15.44
C LYS A 54 14.63 -11.19 16.15
N LEU A 55 13.47 -10.53 16.05
CA LEU A 55 12.23 -10.97 16.69
C LEU A 55 11.80 -12.35 16.16
N PRO A 56 11.45 -13.31 17.03
CA PRO A 56 10.93 -14.60 16.60
C PRO A 56 9.68 -14.49 15.70
N GLU A 57 8.82 -13.53 16.00
CA GLU A 57 7.59 -13.24 15.26
C GLU A 57 7.92 -12.74 13.84
N TYR A 58 8.96 -11.91 13.69
CA TYR A 58 9.44 -11.46 12.39
C TYR A 58 9.84 -12.64 11.51
N LYS A 59 10.65 -13.57 12.06
CA LYS A 59 11.11 -14.77 11.32
C LYS A 59 9.94 -15.66 10.90
N THR A 60 8.91 -15.72 11.75
CA THR A 60 7.67 -16.44 11.44
C THR A 60 6.92 -15.76 10.29
N GLY A 61 6.77 -14.43 10.33
CA GLY A 61 6.16 -13.65 9.25
C GLY A 61 6.88 -13.83 7.91
N VAL A 62 8.21 -13.68 7.88
CA VAL A 62 9.02 -13.91 6.66
C VAL A 62 8.81 -15.32 6.10
N LYS A 63 8.78 -16.33 6.98
CA LYS A 63 8.58 -17.72 6.59
C LYS A 63 7.20 -17.94 5.98
N GLU A 64 6.14 -17.39 6.58
CA GLU A 64 4.77 -17.56 6.05
C GLU A 64 4.55 -16.74 4.77
N LEU A 65 5.13 -15.55 4.64
CA LEU A 65 5.16 -14.80 3.36
C LEU A 65 5.82 -15.59 2.24
N SER A 66 6.96 -16.21 2.53
CA SER A 66 7.74 -16.94 1.51
C SER A 66 7.10 -18.27 1.10
N LYS A 67 6.20 -18.82 1.92
CA LYS A 67 5.51 -20.08 1.63
C LYS A 67 4.26 -19.90 0.78
N ASP A 68 3.65 -18.73 0.85
CA ASP A 68 2.41 -18.47 0.13
C ASP A 68 2.68 -18.39 -1.38
N PRO A 69 2.12 -19.27 -2.21
CA PRO A 69 2.44 -19.30 -3.63
C PRO A 69 2.07 -18.03 -4.40
N GLU A 70 0.96 -17.37 -4.02
CA GLU A 70 0.52 -16.15 -4.71
C GLU A 70 1.38 -14.97 -4.29
N ILE A 71 1.56 -14.77 -2.98
CA ILE A 71 2.37 -13.66 -2.46
C ILE A 71 3.84 -13.86 -2.87
N SER A 72 4.41 -15.05 -2.69
CA SER A 72 5.82 -15.33 -3.02
C SER A 72 6.16 -15.16 -4.49
N ARG A 73 5.19 -15.34 -5.40
CA ARG A 73 5.35 -15.01 -6.82
C ARG A 73 5.55 -13.52 -7.07
N HIS A 74 5.12 -12.66 -6.16
CA HIS A 74 5.39 -11.22 -6.23
C HIS A 74 6.67 -10.82 -5.50
N LEU A 75 7.20 -11.68 -4.62
CA LEU A 75 8.47 -11.45 -3.91
C LEU A 75 9.65 -11.68 -4.86
N GLY A 76 10.60 -10.74 -4.86
CA GLY A 76 11.78 -10.81 -5.74
C GLY A 76 11.49 -10.65 -7.23
N ASN A 77 10.26 -10.36 -7.65
CA ASN A 77 9.94 -10.10 -9.06
C ASN A 77 9.72 -8.61 -9.32
N TYR A 78 10.23 -8.12 -10.44
CA TYR A 78 10.03 -6.73 -10.87
C TYR A 78 8.57 -6.52 -11.26
N VAL A 79 7.84 -5.72 -10.49
CA VAL A 79 6.49 -5.26 -10.84
C VAL A 79 6.59 -3.81 -11.32
N GLY A 80 6.63 -3.58 -12.64
CA GLY A 80 6.65 -2.24 -13.26
C GLY A 80 7.53 -2.09 -14.51
N THR A 81 7.35 -1.00 -15.26
CA THR A 81 8.19 -0.62 -16.40
C THR A 81 9.47 0.08 -15.92
N ASN A 82 10.60 -0.52 -16.30
CA ASN A 82 11.94 -0.17 -15.84
C ASN A 82 12.43 1.15 -16.46
N LEU A 83 12.22 2.28 -15.79
CA LEU A 83 12.92 3.54 -16.10
C LEU A 83 13.90 3.98 -15.01
N GLY A 84 14.04 3.24 -13.90
CA GLY A 84 14.82 3.73 -12.75
C GLY A 84 15.47 2.71 -11.80
N GLY A 85 15.49 1.40 -12.10
CA GLY A 85 16.26 0.44 -11.31
C GLY A 85 15.78 0.23 -9.87
N SER A 86 14.46 0.17 -9.65
CA SER A 86 13.92 -0.17 -8.33
C SER A 86 14.37 -1.57 -7.91
N PRO A 87 14.92 -1.76 -6.70
CA PRO A 87 15.48 -3.03 -6.27
C PRO A 87 14.40 -4.10 -6.11
N MET A 88 14.75 -5.35 -6.39
CA MET A 88 13.94 -6.53 -6.05
C MET A 88 13.71 -6.53 -4.53
N LEU A 89 12.44 -6.45 -4.10
CA LEU A 89 12.09 -6.53 -2.68
C LEU A 89 12.03 -8.00 -2.24
N ALA A 90 12.85 -8.36 -1.25
CA ALA A 90 12.81 -9.65 -0.58
C ALA A 90 11.64 -9.70 0.41
N ALA A 91 11.27 -10.91 0.86
CA ALA A 91 10.25 -11.12 1.89
C ALA A 91 10.52 -10.31 3.18
N SER A 92 11.80 -10.14 3.52
CA SER A 92 12.25 -9.31 4.65
C SER A 92 11.91 -7.83 4.47
N ASP A 93 11.97 -7.32 3.25
CA ASP A 93 11.73 -5.91 2.95
C ASP A 93 10.22 -5.61 3.01
N TYR A 94 9.39 -6.59 2.68
CA TYR A 94 7.94 -6.51 2.85
C TYR A 94 7.52 -6.48 4.32
N MET A 95 8.22 -7.18 5.22
CA MET A 95 7.87 -7.16 6.65
C MET A 95 7.92 -5.75 7.26
N ASP A 96 8.80 -4.88 6.76
CA ASP A 96 8.88 -3.49 7.20
C ASP A 96 7.69 -2.64 6.70
N GLN A 97 7.18 -2.96 5.50
CA GLN A 97 5.99 -2.32 4.94
C GLN A 97 4.72 -2.82 5.63
N LEU A 98 4.66 -4.10 5.99
CA LEU A 98 3.51 -4.69 6.68
C LEU A 98 3.25 -4.11 8.07
N LEU A 99 4.23 -3.41 8.66
CA LEU A 99 4.01 -2.61 9.87
C LEU A 99 2.92 -1.54 9.69
N ASP A 100 2.71 -1.05 8.47
CA ASP A 100 1.65 -0.07 8.17
C ASP A 100 0.24 -0.65 8.40
N LEU A 101 0.06 -1.97 8.30
CA LEU A 101 -1.24 -2.60 8.57
C LEU A 101 -1.68 -2.43 10.02
N GLY A 102 -0.74 -2.25 10.95
CA GLY A 102 -1.03 -2.10 12.37
C GLY A 102 -1.10 -0.66 12.86
N ILE A 103 -0.87 0.34 11.98
CA ILE A 103 -0.69 1.74 12.39
C ILE A 103 -1.76 2.62 11.75
N GLN A 104 -2.64 3.17 12.58
CA GLN A 104 -3.64 4.15 12.15
C GLN A 104 -3.08 5.58 12.23
N GLY A 105 -2.87 6.21 11.07
CA GLY A 105 -2.38 7.60 10.99
C GLY A 105 -0.91 7.75 11.42
N ASP A 106 -0.62 8.79 12.20
CA ASP A 106 0.75 9.11 12.66
C ASP A 106 1.00 8.66 14.12
N ARG A 107 0.46 7.51 14.54
CA ARG A 107 0.62 7.01 15.91
C ARG A 107 1.21 5.60 15.94
N TYR A 108 2.27 5.39 16.71
CA TYR A 108 2.83 4.07 17.00
C TYR A 108 1.97 3.30 18.03
N VAL A 109 0.70 3.06 17.71
CA VAL A 109 -0.21 2.26 18.53
C VAL A 109 -0.83 1.22 17.63
N PHE A 110 -0.73 -0.04 18.04
CA PHE A 110 -1.43 -1.12 17.34
C PHE A 110 -2.93 -0.98 17.56
N ASP A 111 -3.68 -0.82 16.47
CA ASP A 111 -5.13 -0.82 16.45
C ASP A 111 -5.60 -2.13 15.81
N GLU A 112 -6.30 -2.96 16.58
CA GLU A 112 -6.73 -4.29 16.14
C GLU A 112 -7.83 -4.20 15.08
N ASP A 113 -8.81 -3.30 15.25
CA ASP A 113 -9.92 -3.17 14.30
C ASP A 113 -9.41 -2.64 12.96
N TYR A 114 -8.50 -1.67 12.99
CA TYR A 114 -7.81 -1.17 11.79
C TYR A 114 -6.99 -2.27 11.12
N PHE A 115 -6.26 -3.07 11.90
CA PHE A 115 -5.50 -4.19 11.36
C PHE A 115 -6.39 -5.22 10.65
N GLU A 116 -7.56 -5.55 11.20
CA GLU A 116 -8.48 -6.49 10.55
C GLU A 116 -8.94 -5.98 9.17
N ASP A 117 -9.29 -4.69 9.09
CA ASP A 117 -9.75 -4.05 7.86
C ASP A 117 -8.62 -3.97 6.82
N GLU A 118 -7.44 -3.51 7.21
CA GLU A 118 -6.28 -3.38 6.33
C GLU A 118 -5.73 -4.75 5.89
N TYR A 119 -5.71 -5.74 6.79
CA TYR A 119 -5.28 -7.09 6.43
C TYR A 119 -6.24 -7.73 5.41
N LYS A 120 -7.54 -7.46 5.55
CA LYS A 120 -8.52 -7.91 4.55
C LYS A 120 -8.28 -7.26 3.19
N ALA A 121 -8.05 -5.94 3.15
CA ALA A 121 -7.70 -5.24 1.92
C ALA A 121 -6.40 -5.77 1.28
N PHE A 122 -5.41 -6.09 2.11
CA PHE A 122 -4.17 -6.73 1.70
C PHE A 122 -4.42 -8.10 1.03
N GLU A 123 -5.22 -8.98 1.65
CA GLU A 123 -5.56 -10.28 1.03
C GLU A 123 -6.36 -10.09 -0.27
N GLU A 124 -7.31 -9.15 -0.30
CA GLU A 124 -8.06 -8.83 -1.52
C GLU A 124 -7.12 -8.40 -2.65
N ALA A 125 -6.10 -7.59 -2.38
CA ALA A 125 -5.13 -7.16 -3.39
C ALA A 125 -4.26 -8.30 -3.94
N PHE A 126 -3.75 -9.18 -3.07
CA PHE A 126 -2.83 -10.26 -3.49
C PHE A 126 -3.53 -11.46 -4.11
N TYR A 127 -4.77 -11.76 -3.69
CA TYR A 127 -5.52 -12.90 -4.19
C TYR A 127 -6.67 -12.50 -5.14
N SER A 128 -6.64 -11.27 -5.65
CA SER A 128 -7.53 -10.85 -6.73
C SER A 128 -6.96 -11.33 -8.07
N ASP A 129 -7.81 -11.98 -8.87
CA ASP A 129 -7.50 -12.30 -10.27
C ASP A 129 -7.51 -11.04 -11.16
N GLU A 130 -8.05 -9.93 -10.65
CA GLU A 130 -8.15 -8.65 -11.33
C GLU A 130 -7.11 -7.68 -10.77
N ILE A 131 -6.21 -7.20 -11.63
CA ILE A 131 -5.33 -6.06 -11.30
C ILE A 131 -6.14 -4.78 -11.53
N LEU A 132 -6.41 -4.05 -10.45
CA LEU A 132 -7.01 -2.72 -10.56
C LEU A 132 -5.91 -1.73 -10.98
N PHE A 133 -5.91 -1.36 -12.26
CA PHE A 133 -4.99 -0.36 -12.79
C PHE A 133 -5.70 0.98 -12.88
N GLU A 134 -5.22 1.94 -12.10
CA GLU A 134 -5.68 3.32 -12.15
C GLU A 134 -4.50 4.23 -12.50
N ALA A 135 -4.61 4.95 -13.61
CA ALA A 135 -3.63 5.94 -14.03
C ALA A 135 -4.30 7.30 -14.19
N THR A 136 -3.70 8.32 -13.60
CA THR A 136 -4.18 9.70 -13.69
C THR A 136 -3.30 10.50 -14.62
N ALA A 137 -3.90 11.20 -15.59
CA ALA A 137 -3.19 12.03 -16.55
C ALA A 137 -3.97 13.30 -16.92
N TYR A 138 -3.24 14.37 -17.23
CA TYR A 138 -3.80 15.55 -17.87
C TYR A 138 -4.03 15.24 -19.35
N LEU A 139 -5.28 15.35 -19.80
CA LEU A 139 -5.61 15.25 -21.22
C LEU A 139 -5.97 16.65 -21.72
N GLN A 140 -5.06 17.28 -22.45
CA GLN A 140 -5.30 18.59 -23.04
C GLN A 140 -6.28 18.46 -24.21
N GLY A 141 -7.31 19.32 -24.24
CA GLY A 141 -8.33 19.31 -25.29
C GLY A 141 -9.40 18.22 -25.14
N TRP A 142 -9.50 17.58 -23.97
CA TRP A 142 -10.60 16.69 -23.66
C TRP A 142 -11.88 17.50 -23.41
N MET A 143 -12.87 17.33 -24.28
CA MET A 143 -14.13 18.10 -24.25
C MET A 143 -15.33 17.25 -23.80
N ILE A 144 -15.08 16.03 -23.31
CA ILE A 144 -16.12 15.07 -22.95
C ILE A 144 -16.31 15.11 -21.43
N ASN A 145 -17.52 15.46 -21.00
CA ASN A 145 -17.88 15.57 -19.58
C ASN A 145 -18.43 14.26 -18.99
N GLU A 146 -18.49 13.22 -19.79
CA GLU A 146 -18.97 11.89 -19.44
C GLU A 146 -17.82 10.89 -19.49
N SER A 147 -17.99 9.73 -18.87
CA SER A 147 -16.99 8.69 -19.00
C SER A 147 -17.03 8.02 -20.36
N VAL A 148 -15.85 7.71 -20.88
CA VAL A 148 -15.63 7.11 -22.19
C VAL A 148 -15.02 5.75 -22.00
N ARG A 149 -15.79 4.71 -22.33
CA ARG A 149 -15.30 3.34 -22.34
C ARG A 149 -14.41 3.11 -23.56
N LEU A 150 -13.15 2.79 -23.32
CA LEU A 150 -12.15 2.51 -24.36
C LEU A 150 -12.15 1.04 -24.77
N SER A 151 -12.45 0.14 -23.83
CA SER A 151 -12.62 -1.29 -24.06
C SER A 151 -13.49 -1.91 -22.97
N ASP A 152 -13.77 -3.21 -23.06
CA ASP A 152 -14.57 -3.93 -22.06
C ASP A 152 -14.03 -3.77 -20.63
N ASN A 153 -12.72 -3.55 -20.48
CA ASN A 153 -12.07 -3.47 -19.18
C ASN A 153 -11.44 -2.09 -18.91
N LEU A 154 -11.66 -1.08 -19.76
CA LEU A 154 -10.95 0.19 -19.68
C LEU A 154 -11.87 1.39 -19.90
N GLU A 155 -11.83 2.35 -19.00
CA GLU A 155 -12.64 3.57 -19.03
C GLU A 155 -11.80 4.81 -18.72
N LEU A 156 -12.08 5.88 -19.45
CA LEU A 156 -11.64 7.23 -19.13
C LEU A 156 -12.78 7.96 -18.44
N SER A 157 -12.52 8.55 -17.28
CA SER A 157 -13.49 9.37 -16.55
C SER A 157 -12.84 10.65 -16.05
N LEU A 158 -13.63 11.69 -15.84
CA LEU A 158 -13.15 12.90 -15.17
C LEU A 158 -12.97 12.60 -13.68
N LEU A 159 -11.87 13.08 -13.11
CA LEU A 159 -11.69 13.00 -11.67
C LEU A 159 -12.70 13.88 -10.94
N THR A 160 -13.22 13.37 -9.83
CA THR A 160 -14.02 14.16 -8.89
C THR A 160 -13.12 15.11 -8.09
N GLU A 161 -13.71 16.19 -7.55
CA GLU A 161 -12.97 17.14 -6.69
C GLU A 161 -12.27 16.45 -5.50
N ASN A 162 -12.90 15.42 -4.93
CA ASN A 162 -12.32 14.63 -3.84
C ASN A 162 -11.08 13.85 -4.29
N GLU A 163 -11.09 13.24 -5.48
CA GLU A 163 -9.94 12.50 -6.01
C GLU A 163 -8.79 13.43 -6.39
N ILE A 164 -9.09 14.63 -6.89
CA ILE A 164 -8.09 15.68 -7.18
C ILE A 164 -7.39 16.10 -5.88
N ASN A 165 -8.14 16.33 -4.80
CA ASN A 165 -7.60 16.77 -3.52
C ASN A 165 -6.76 15.70 -2.80
N ASN A 166 -7.03 14.43 -3.07
CA ASN A 166 -6.34 13.29 -2.46
C ASN A 166 -5.15 12.76 -3.30
N SER A 167 -4.99 13.21 -4.55
CA SER A 167 -3.89 12.80 -5.42
C SER A 167 -2.62 13.65 -5.18
N PRO A 168 -1.54 13.08 -4.62
CA PRO A 168 -0.32 13.85 -4.31
C PRO A 168 0.36 14.42 -5.58
N ASN A 169 0.25 13.72 -6.71
CA ASN A 169 0.86 14.11 -7.98
C ASN A 169 0.13 15.24 -8.73
N LEU A 170 -1.13 15.54 -8.36
CA LEU A 170 -1.93 16.60 -9.01
C LEU A 170 -1.85 17.95 -8.31
N LYS A 171 -1.39 17.98 -7.05
CA LYS A 171 -1.30 19.23 -6.26
C LYS A 171 -0.31 20.26 -6.83
N VAL A 172 0.59 19.84 -7.71
CA VAL A 172 1.67 20.69 -8.27
C VAL A 172 1.18 21.58 -9.43
N SER A 173 0.05 21.28 -10.08
CA SER A 173 -0.41 22.00 -11.28
C SER A 173 -1.61 22.92 -11.02
N LYS A 174 -1.51 23.83 -10.05
CA LYS A 174 -2.45 24.96 -9.89
C LYS A 174 -1.92 26.25 -10.55
N MET A 175 -1.27 26.14 -11.71
CA MET A 175 -0.87 27.31 -12.51
C MET A 175 -1.60 27.32 -13.86
N SER A 176 -2.63 28.17 -13.92
CA SER A 176 -3.10 28.92 -15.09
C SER A 176 -3.49 28.13 -16.36
N GLY A 177 -4.80 27.91 -16.51
CA GLY A 177 -5.47 27.54 -17.78
C GLY A 177 -5.91 26.08 -17.80
N ASP A 178 -6.98 25.76 -17.06
CA ASP A 178 -7.37 24.40 -16.63
C ASP A 178 -7.30 23.31 -17.73
N PRO A 179 -6.29 22.41 -17.68
CA PRO A 179 -6.41 21.11 -18.30
C PRO A 179 -7.32 20.22 -17.44
N THR A 180 -8.39 19.67 -18.03
CA THR A 180 -9.22 18.66 -17.37
C THR A 180 -8.37 17.46 -16.97
N VAL A 181 -8.43 17.09 -15.70
CA VAL A 181 -7.70 15.94 -15.18
C VAL A 181 -8.58 14.70 -15.32
N ASN A 182 -8.06 13.69 -16.01
CA ASN A 182 -8.79 12.47 -16.31
C ASN A 182 -8.12 11.28 -15.61
N LYS A 183 -8.96 10.32 -15.26
CA LYS A 183 -8.61 9.02 -14.71
C LYS A 183 -8.86 7.97 -15.76
N LEU A 184 -7.83 7.17 -16.02
CA LEU A 184 -7.94 5.91 -16.73
C LEU A 184 -8.05 4.81 -15.68
N GLY A 185 -9.14 4.06 -15.69
CA GLY A 185 -9.38 2.99 -14.72
C GLY A 185 -10.07 1.79 -15.36
N ASN A 186 -10.23 0.73 -14.56
CA ASN A 186 -11.03 -0.41 -14.98
C ASN A 186 -12.49 0.04 -15.21
N ALA A 187 -13.07 -0.35 -16.33
CA ALA A 187 -14.49 -0.13 -16.57
C ALA A 187 -15.31 -0.91 -15.51
N PRO A 188 -16.41 -0.35 -14.96
CA PRO A 188 -17.25 -1.06 -14.02
C PRO A 188 -17.78 -2.33 -14.70
N SER A 189 -17.55 -3.46 -14.05
CA SER A 189 -18.02 -4.76 -14.52
C SER A 189 -19.54 -4.75 -14.49
N ASN A 190 -20.17 -4.67 -15.67
CA ASN A 190 -21.59 -4.98 -15.83
C ASN A 190 -21.77 -6.48 -15.56
N ARG A 191 -21.85 -6.87 -14.29
CA ARG A 191 -22.39 -8.19 -13.92
C ARG A 191 -23.90 -8.15 -14.12
N THR A 192 -24.33 -8.42 -15.35
CA THR A 192 -25.61 -9.09 -15.59
C THR A 192 -25.32 -10.58 -15.75
N SER A 193 -25.60 -11.36 -14.70
CA SER A 193 -26.00 -12.77 -14.77
C SER A 193 -26.71 -13.12 -13.48
#